data_AF-A0A6N3DL85-F1
#
_entry.id   AF-A0A6N3DL85-F1
#
_cell.length_a   1.000
_cell.length_b   1.000
_cell.length_c   1.000
_cell.angle_alpha   90.00
_cell.angle_beta   90.00
_cell.angle_gamma   90.00
#
_symmetry.space_group_name_H-M   'P 1'
#
loop_
_entity.id
_entity.type
_entity.pdbx_description
1 polymer ?
#
loop_
_entity_poly.entity_id
_entity_poly.type
_entity_poly.pdbx_seq_one_letter_code
_entity_poly.pdbx_strand_id
1 'polypeptide(L)'
;MRKADEHIMKTRYLLIFTLILTVVLASCSNKEDERQKKTTKEGEMKVGEMMQEDKERVWFVATDTKTPTLEKASIINRYIITKNGKMKIYVANTPPKPNLDRMLEMNQKELIKEIKKQDRWYFDSKAAELYARTDADIDNAKDIIRVGIEDYNESRDSHGGSDYALLEYKQKGQSPEESLKKLEKYKHELDTVKYEPPKAQKVDLHTIGSGVLELSTARNYNFPKGVGSADHVDDTKKTIQFTNTYQPKEIKGKRLAGLNNFYENTEEDEGTSPYIVTIVDDKIKKVALDKGGDPAIKDNQKFKHEKGS
;
A
#
# COMPACT_ATOMS: atom_id res chain seq x y z
N MET A 1 -27.91 22.44 -55.44
CA MET A 1 -26.79 22.91 -54.58
C MET A 1 -27.22 23.44 -53.20
N ARG A 2 -28.42 24.01 -52.98
CA ARG A 2 -28.77 24.64 -51.68
C ARG A 2 -28.90 23.73 -50.43
N LYS A 3 -29.24 22.43 -50.55
CA LYS A 3 -29.47 21.55 -49.37
C LYS A 3 -28.20 20.96 -48.76
N ALA A 4 -27.12 20.81 -49.53
CA ALA A 4 -25.86 20.26 -49.03
C ALA A 4 -25.11 21.28 -48.14
N ASP A 5 -25.20 22.57 -48.48
CA ASP A 5 -24.50 23.64 -47.77
C ASP A 5 -25.10 23.96 -46.39
N GLU A 6 -26.43 23.82 -46.23
CA GLU A 6 -27.09 23.96 -44.91
C GLU A 6 -26.71 22.85 -43.93
N HIS A 7 -26.55 21.61 -44.43
CA HIS A 7 -26.17 20.48 -43.58
C HIS A 7 -24.72 20.60 -43.10
N ILE A 8 -23.83 21.04 -43.99
CA ILE A 8 -22.42 21.31 -43.66
C ILE A 8 -22.29 22.48 -42.66
N MET A 9 -23.10 23.55 -42.81
CA MET A 9 -23.12 24.64 -41.82
C MET A 9 -23.64 24.19 -40.46
N LYS A 10 -24.74 23.43 -40.39
CA LYS A 10 -25.28 22.91 -39.11
C LYS A 10 -24.30 22.00 -38.39
N THR A 11 -23.60 21.11 -39.12
CA THR A 11 -22.57 20.23 -38.54
C THR A 11 -21.35 21.01 -38.04
N ARG A 12 -20.94 22.08 -38.74
CA ARG A 12 -19.85 22.96 -38.28
C ARG A 12 -20.22 23.77 -37.03
N TYR A 13 -21.44 24.31 -36.97
CA TYR A 13 -21.92 24.99 -35.75
C TYR A 13 -22.05 24.02 -34.58
N LEU A 14 -22.55 22.80 -34.79
CA LEU A 14 -22.64 21.77 -33.74
C LEU A 14 -21.25 21.38 -33.20
N LEU A 15 -20.25 21.24 -34.08
CA LEU A 15 -18.86 20.95 -33.71
C LEU A 15 -18.20 22.10 -32.95
N ILE A 16 -18.42 23.35 -33.38
CA ILE A 16 -17.91 24.53 -32.65
C ILE A 16 -18.60 24.66 -31.29
N PHE A 17 -19.91 24.40 -31.22
CA PHE A 17 -20.66 24.45 -29.96
C PHE A 17 -20.23 23.33 -28.99
N THR A 18 -19.95 22.11 -29.47
CA THR A 18 -19.39 21.04 -28.63
C THR A 18 -17.96 21.34 -28.19
N LEU A 19 -17.12 21.92 -29.04
CA LEU A 19 -15.77 22.35 -28.68
C LEU A 19 -15.81 23.44 -27.59
N ILE A 20 -16.68 24.45 -27.74
CA ILE A 20 -16.87 25.50 -26.73
C ILE A 20 -17.46 24.91 -25.44
N LEU A 21 -18.38 23.95 -25.52
CA LEU A 21 -18.93 23.28 -24.34
C LEU A 21 -17.86 22.46 -23.60
N THR A 22 -16.94 21.80 -24.30
CA THR A 22 -15.78 21.11 -23.67
C THR A 22 -14.80 22.08 -23.04
N VAL A 23 -14.59 23.26 -23.63
CA VAL A 23 -13.72 24.31 -23.06
C VAL A 23 -14.39 24.99 -21.86
N VAL A 24 -15.71 25.21 -21.87
CA VAL A 24 -16.45 25.77 -20.74
C VAL A 24 -16.58 24.77 -19.60
N LEU A 25 -16.77 23.47 -19.87
CA LEU A 25 -16.72 22.41 -18.84
C LEU A 25 -15.31 22.26 -18.24
N ALA A 26 -14.24 22.37 -19.04
CA ALA A 26 -12.87 22.41 -18.55
C ALA A 26 -12.56 23.71 -17.76
N SER A 27 -13.16 24.84 -18.14
CA SER A 27 -12.99 26.13 -17.45
C SER A 27 -13.81 26.24 -16.16
N CYS A 28 -14.89 25.46 -16.01
CA CYS A 28 -15.64 25.35 -14.75
C CYS A 28 -15.11 24.24 -13.83
N SER A 29 -14.25 23.34 -14.32
CA SER A 29 -13.54 22.34 -13.48
C SER A 29 -12.17 22.82 -12.96
N ASN A 30 -11.68 24.00 -13.37
CA ASN A 30 -10.39 24.57 -12.96
C ASN A 30 -10.43 25.24 -11.58
N LYS A 31 -11.07 24.61 -10.58
CA LYS A 31 -10.61 24.82 -9.21
C LYS A 31 -9.42 23.88 -9.04
N GLU A 32 -8.22 24.43 -9.14
CA GLU A 32 -6.99 23.73 -8.76
C GLU A 32 -7.25 23.07 -7.40
N ASP A 33 -7.09 21.74 -7.32
CA ASP A 33 -7.35 21.01 -6.09
C ASP A 33 -6.50 21.65 -4.99
N GLU A 34 -7.13 22.16 -3.92
CA GLU A 34 -6.41 22.90 -2.88
C GLU A 34 -5.22 22.09 -2.34
N ARG A 35 -5.32 20.75 -2.36
CA ARG A 35 -4.27 19.84 -1.91
C ARG A 35 -3.03 19.85 -2.80
N GLN A 36 -3.15 20.25 -4.06
CA GLN A 36 -2.05 20.35 -5.02
C GLN A 36 -1.28 21.67 -4.91
N LYS A 37 -1.77 22.61 -4.10
CA LYS A 37 -1.11 23.89 -3.89
C LYS A 37 0.26 23.68 -3.23
N LYS A 38 1.32 24.10 -3.93
CA LYS A 38 2.70 24.03 -3.44
C LYS A 38 2.96 25.08 -2.36
N THR A 39 3.66 24.66 -1.31
CA THR A 39 4.15 25.55 -0.24
C THR A 39 5.68 25.57 -0.17
N THR A 40 6.35 24.73 -0.95
CA THR A 40 7.81 24.66 -1.06
C THR A 40 8.39 25.78 -1.92
N LYS A 41 9.62 26.21 -1.60
CA LYS A 41 10.40 27.09 -2.45
C LYS A 41 10.96 26.34 -3.66
N GLU A 42 11.55 27.09 -4.59
CA GLU A 42 12.30 26.49 -5.70
C GLU A 42 13.41 25.58 -5.18
N GLY A 43 13.53 24.39 -5.77
CA GLY A 43 14.50 23.37 -5.39
C GLY A 43 14.21 22.62 -4.08
N GLU A 44 13.13 22.96 -3.38
CA GLU A 44 12.63 22.22 -2.23
C GLU A 44 11.49 21.27 -2.63
N MET A 45 11.36 20.16 -1.91
CA MET A 45 10.20 19.26 -2.01
C MET A 45 9.64 18.92 -0.63
N LYS A 46 8.35 18.57 -0.63
CA LYS A 46 7.63 17.91 0.45
C LYS A 46 7.00 16.64 -0.10
N VAL A 47 7.01 15.56 0.68
CA VAL A 47 6.51 14.27 0.20
C VAL A 47 5.00 14.33 0.01
N GLY A 48 4.26 14.94 0.93
CA GLY A 48 2.82 15.14 0.80
C GLY A 48 2.46 15.86 -0.49
N GLU A 49 3.08 17.01 -0.77
CA GLU A 49 2.84 17.76 -2.01
C GLU A 49 3.12 16.95 -3.27
N MET A 50 4.25 16.25 -3.32
CA MET A 50 4.61 15.42 -4.48
C MET A 50 3.65 14.25 -4.71
N MET A 51 3.05 13.71 -3.66
CA MET A 51 2.02 12.68 -3.77
C MET A 51 0.68 13.23 -4.30
N GLN A 52 0.44 14.54 -4.21
CA GLN A 52 -0.77 15.18 -4.75
C GLN A 52 -0.67 15.54 -6.23
N GLU A 53 0.55 15.72 -6.77
CA GLU A 53 0.78 16.11 -8.17
C GLU A 53 0.08 15.17 -9.18
N ASP A 54 -0.40 15.73 -10.31
CA ASP A 54 -0.82 14.95 -11.48
C ASP A 54 0.38 14.41 -12.29
N LYS A 55 1.32 13.78 -11.58
CA LYS A 55 2.45 13.05 -12.14
C LYS A 55 2.48 11.66 -11.52
N GLU A 56 2.54 10.63 -12.36
CA GLU A 56 2.67 9.26 -11.87
C GLU A 56 4.06 9.06 -11.25
N ARG A 57 4.09 8.73 -9.95
CA ARG A 57 5.31 8.54 -9.18
C ARG A 57 5.29 7.19 -8.49
N VAL A 58 6.44 6.52 -8.49
CA VAL A 58 6.68 5.30 -7.71
C VAL A 58 7.44 5.70 -6.45
N TRP A 59 6.90 5.31 -5.31
CA TRP A 59 7.54 5.45 -4.01
C TRP A 59 7.94 4.06 -3.52
N PHE A 60 9.19 3.92 -3.13
CA PHE A 60 9.76 2.72 -2.54
C PHE A 60 9.63 2.82 -1.03
N VAL A 61 8.94 1.86 -0.41
CA VAL A 61 8.92 1.70 1.04
C VAL A 61 9.95 0.62 1.38
N ALA A 62 11.12 1.09 1.83
CA ALA A 62 12.29 0.25 2.05
C ALA A 62 12.59 0.10 3.54
N THR A 63 13.08 -1.08 3.90
CA THR A 63 13.73 -1.33 5.19
C THR A 63 15.15 -1.76 4.93
N ASP A 64 16.07 -1.18 5.69
CA ASP A 64 17.39 -1.74 5.75
C ASP A 64 17.43 -2.90 6.74
N THR A 65 18.26 -3.91 6.45
CA THR A 65 18.44 -5.08 7.32
C THR A 65 19.90 -5.26 7.74
N LYS A 66 20.83 -4.45 7.20
CA LYS A 66 22.27 -4.61 7.39
C LYS A 66 22.94 -3.31 7.83
N THR A 67 22.49 -2.17 7.30
CA THR A 67 23.05 -0.84 7.63
C THR A 67 21.98 0.07 8.21
N PRO A 68 22.37 1.06 9.03
CA PRO A 68 21.42 2.08 9.49
C PRO A 68 20.91 2.98 8.35
N THR A 69 21.66 3.11 7.24
CA THR A 69 21.36 3.97 6.10
C THR A 69 20.71 3.25 4.92
N LEU A 70 20.01 4.00 4.07
CA LEU A 70 19.48 3.51 2.78
C LEU A 70 20.61 3.32 1.77
N GLU A 71 20.77 2.09 1.30
CA GLU A 71 21.77 1.68 0.31
C GLU A 71 21.14 0.91 -0.86
N LYS A 72 21.94 0.63 -1.90
CA LYS A 72 21.45 -0.14 -3.07
C LYS A 72 20.91 -1.52 -2.68
N ALA A 73 21.45 -2.14 -1.63
CA ALA A 73 21.03 -3.46 -1.17
C ALA A 73 19.77 -3.45 -0.30
N SER A 74 19.27 -2.27 0.12
CA SER A 74 18.10 -2.16 1.00
C SER A 74 16.88 -2.84 0.38
N ILE A 75 16.15 -3.56 1.23
CA ILE A 75 15.02 -4.40 0.82
C ILE A 75 13.78 -3.52 0.68
N ILE A 76 13.03 -3.74 -0.39
CA ILE A 76 11.75 -3.06 -0.60
C ILE A 76 10.65 -3.98 -0.08
N ASN A 77 9.79 -3.45 0.80
CA ASN A 77 8.65 -4.17 1.34
C ASN A 77 7.34 -3.82 0.63
N ARG A 78 7.20 -2.56 0.20
CA ARG A 78 6.01 -2.06 -0.49
C ARG A 78 6.37 -1.03 -1.54
N TYR A 79 5.47 -0.87 -2.50
CA TYR A 79 5.49 0.24 -3.44
C TYR A 79 4.20 1.03 -3.31
N ILE A 80 4.29 2.35 -3.42
CA ILE A 80 3.13 3.21 -3.53
C ILE A 80 3.23 3.93 -4.87
N ILE A 81 2.21 3.77 -5.71
CA ILE A 81 2.10 4.52 -6.96
C ILE A 81 1.11 5.66 -6.73
N THR A 82 1.57 6.90 -6.86
CA THR A 82 0.72 8.08 -6.72
C THR A 82 0.48 8.78 -8.05
N LYS A 83 -0.73 9.32 -8.25
CA LYS A 83 -1.07 10.24 -9.34
C LYS A 83 -2.32 11.02 -8.95
N ASN A 84 -2.28 12.34 -9.11
CA ASN A 84 -3.43 13.22 -8.89
C ASN A 84 -4.08 13.02 -7.52
N GLY A 85 -3.27 13.04 -6.46
CA GLY A 85 -3.73 12.86 -5.07
C GLY A 85 -4.32 11.49 -4.74
N LYS A 86 -4.19 10.52 -5.65
CA LYS A 86 -4.55 9.12 -5.42
C LYS A 86 -3.31 8.27 -5.26
N MET A 87 -3.39 7.27 -4.39
CA MET A 87 -2.37 6.26 -4.19
C MET A 87 -2.92 4.85 -4.44
N LYS A 88 -2.05 3.97 -4.94
CA LYS A 88 -2.25 2.52 -5.03
C LYS A 88 -1.07 1.84 -4.35
N ILE A 89 -1.36 0.89 -3.47
CA ILE A 89 -0.34 0.27 -2.62
C ILE A 89 -0.14 -1.16 -3.07
N TYR A 90 1.10 -1.54 -3.29
CA TYR A 90 1.50 -2.85 -3.77
C TYR A 90 2.47 -3.49 -2.78
N VAL A 91 2.36 -4.80 -2.58
CA VAL A 91 3.31 -5.54 -1.72
C VAL A 91 4.49 -6.03 -2.56
N ALA A 92 5.69 -5.77 -2.07
CA ALA A 92 6.92 -6.28 -2.64
C ALA A 92 7.24 -7.61 -1.96
N ASN A 93 6.91 -8.73 -2.60
CA ASN A 93 7.33 -10.03 -2.10
C ASN A 93 7.42 -11.02 -3.25
N THR A 94 8.65 -11.32 -3.66
CA THR A 94 9.01 -12.44 -4.53
C THR A 94 10.38 -12.91 -4.06
N PRO A 95 10.65 -14.21 -3.87
CA PRO A 95 12.00 -14.70 -3.66
C PRO A 95 12.83 -14.61 -4.96
N PRO A 96 14.06 -14.07 -4.93
CA PRO A 96 14.69 -13.35 -3.81
C PRO A 96 14.06 -11.95 -3.63
N LYS A 97 13.94 -11.51 -2.36
CA LYS A 97 13.30 -10.24 -2.01
C LYS A 97 13.87 -9.09 -2.87
N PRO A 98 13.00 -8.24 -3.44
CA PRO A 98 13.46 -7.13 -4.27
C PRO A 98 14.25 -6.12 -3.44
N ASN A 99 15.33 -5.60 -4.02
CA ASN A 99 16.14 -4.54 -3.44
C ASN A 99 16.19 -3.31 -4.37
N LEU A 100 16.64 -2.17 -3.86
CA LEU A 100 16.75 -0.94 -4.64
C LEU A 100 17.62 -1.11 -5.89
N ASP A 101 18.73 -1.85 -5.78
CA ASP A 101 19.68 -2.06 -6.88
C ASP A 101 18.98 -2.57 -8.14
N ARG A 102 18.21 -3.65 -8.03
CA ARG A 102 17.47 -4.23 -9.15
C ARG A 102 16.34 -3.32 -9.64
N MET A 103 15.61 -2.68 -8.73
CA MET A 103 14.42 -1.91 -9.10
C MET A 103 14.78 -0.58 -9.78
N LEU A 104 15.94 0.02 -9.47
CA LEU A 104 16.40 1.29 -10.05
C LEU A 104 17.01 1.16 -11.45
N GLU A 105 17.34 -0.06 -11.90
CA GLU A 105 17.76 -0.32 -13.30
C GLU A 105 16.61 -0.18 -14.29
N MET A 106 15.39 -0.42 -13.85
CA MET A 106 14.22 -0.47 -14.71
C MET A 106 13.76 0.93 -15.08
N ASN A 107 13.32 1.11 -16.33
CA ASN A 107 12.57 2.31 -16.67
C ASN A 107 11.20 2.30 -15.98
N GLN A 108 10.51 3.45 -15.91
CA GLN A 108 9.25 3.57 -15.16
C GLN A 108 8.17 2.57 -15.62
N LYS A 109 8.07 2.29 -16.92
CA LYS A 109 7.07 1.35 -17.46
C LYS A 109 7.36 -0.08 -17.01
N GLU A 110 8.62 -0.49 -17.08
CA GLU A 110 9.08 -1.81 -16.62
C GLU A 110 8.94 -1.96 -15.11
N LEU A 111 9.34 -0.94 -14.35
CA LEU A 111 9.22 -0.88 -12.90
C LEU A 111 7.77 -1.11 -12.46
N ILE A 112 6.81 -0.39 -13.05
CA ILE A 112 5.39 -0.53 -12.72
C ILE A 112 4.87 -1.93 -13.08
N LYS A 113 5.34 -2.52 -14.19
CA LYS A 113 4.97 -3.89 -14.59
C LYS A 113 5.50 -4.91 -13.58
N GLU A 114 6.75 -4.77 -13.15
CA GLU A 114 7.37 -5.64 -12.15
C GLU A 114 6.69 -5.51 -10.79
N ILE A 115 6.36 -4.29 -10.34
CA ILE A 115 5.62 -4.04 -9.09
C ILE A 115 4.29 -4.80 -9.08
N LYS A 116 3.53 -4.72 -10.17
CA LYS A 116 2.24 -5.44 -10.30
C LYS A 116 2.43 -6.96 -10.30
N LYS A 117 3.50 -7.46 -10.91
CA LYS A 117 3.86 -8.88 -10.91
C LYS A 117 4.18 -9.36 -9.49
N GLN A 118 4.95 -8.59 -8.72
CA GLN A 118 5.30 -8.92 -7.33
C GLN A 118 4.07 -8.93 -6.42
N ASP A 119 3.17 -7.94 -6.55
CA ASP A 119 1.91 -7.90 -5.79
C ASP A 119 1.01 -9.11 -6.08
N ARG A 120 0.90 -9.51 -7.35
CA ARG A 120 0.16 -10.73 -7.72
C ARG A 120 0.81 -12.00 -7.19
N TRP A 121 2.13 -12.12 -7.30
CA TRP A 121 2.84 -13.27 -6.73
C TRP A 121 2.62 -13.36 -5.22
N TYR A 122 2.65 -12.22 -4.50
CA TYR A 122 2.37 -12.21 -3.07
C TYR A 122 0.97 -12.72 -2.75
N PHE A 123 -0.03 -12.28 -3.51
CA PHE A 123 -1.39 -12.80 -3.37
C PHE A 123 -1.43 -14.32 -3.60
N ASP A 124 -0.85 -14.81 -4.70
CA ASP A 124 -0.86 -16.23 -5.05
C ASP A 124 -0.16 -17.06 -3.95
N SER A 125 1.00 -16.59 -3.46
CA SER A 125 1.73 -17.22 -2.37
C SER A 125 0.97 -17.19 -1.04
N LYS A 126 0.30 -16.07 -0.72
CA LYS A 126 -0.46 -15.95 0.51
C LYS A 126 -1.69 -16.84 0.47
N ALA A 127 -2.41 -16.87 -0.65
CA ALA A 127 -3.54 -17.77 -0.85
C ALA A 127 -3.10 -19.23 -0.64
N ALA A 128 -2.01 -19.66 -1.28
CA ALA A 128 -1.47 -21.01 -1.10
C ALA A 128 -1.12 -21.35 0.35
N GLU A 129 -0.53 -20.40 1.09
CA GLU A 129 -0.25 -20.56 2.53
C GLU A 129 -1.55 -20.78 3.34
N LEU A 130 -2.60 -19.99 3.05
CA LEU A 130 -3.89 -20.10 3.74
C LEU A 130 -4.58 -21.42 3.47
N TYR A 131 -4.55 -21.88 2.22
CA TYR A 131 -5.06 -23.21 1.86
C TYR A 131 -4.33 -24.31 2.61
N ALA A 132 -2.99 -24.34 2.53
CA ALA A 132 -2.20 -25.38 3.16
C ALA A 132 -2.45 -25.47 4.68
N ARG A 133 -2.50 -24.31 5.37
CA ARG A 133 -2.80 -24.24 6.80
C ARG A 133 -4.22 -24.71 7.13
N THR A 134 -5.20 -24.33 6.29
CA THR A 134 -6.61 -24.68 6.49
C THR A 134 -6.84 -26.17 6.25
N ASP A 135 -6.18 -26.75 5.23
CA ASP A 135 -6.22 -28.18 4.95
C ASP A 135 -5.63 -28.99 6.11
N ALA A 136 -4.48 -28.56 6.65
CA ALA A 136 -3.90 -29.18 7.84
C ALA A 136 -4.85 -29.10 9.05
N ASP A 137 -5.45 -27.94 9.33
CA ASP A 137 -6.40 -27.78 10.44
C ASP A 137 -7.68 -28.63 10.23
N ILE A 138 -8.13 -28.83 8.98
CA ILE A 138 -9.26 -29.73 8.63
C ILE A 138 -8.90 -31.18 8.93
N ASP A 139 -7.71 -31.63 8.52
CA ASP A 139 -7.28 -33.01 8.73
C ASP A 139 -7.04 -33.30 10.22
N ASN A 140 -6.44 -32.36 10.96
CA ASN A 140 -6.35 -32.42 12.43
C ASN A 140 -7.74 -32.58 13.06
N ALA A 141 -8.73 -31.78 12.64
CA ALA A 141 -10.09 -31.87 13.18
C ALA A 141 -10.74 -33.24 12.90
N LYS A 142 -10.56 -33.79 11.69
CA LYS A 142 -11.07 -35.13 11.34
C LYS A 142 -10.40 -36.23 12.16
N ASP A 143 -9.09 -36.13 12.40
CA ASP A 143 -8.37 -37.10 13.21
C ASP A 143 -8.84 -37.06 14.67
N ILE A 144 -9.04 -35.87 15.25
CA ILE A 144 -9.62 -35.70 16.59
C ILE A 144 -11.01 -36.34 16.68
N ILE A 145 -11.88 -36.15 15.69
CA ILE A 145 -13.21 -36.76 15.64
C ILE A 145 -13.12 -38.29 15.60
N ARG A 146 -12.15 -38.84 14.86
CA ARG A 146 -11.97 -40.28 14.69
C ARG A 146 -11.40 -40.95 15.93
N VAL A 147 -10.35 -40.38 16.54
CA VAL A 147 -9.61 -41.01 17.63
C VAL A 147 -10.13 -40.61 19.01
N GLY A 148 -10.86 -39.50 19.10
CA GLY A 148 -11.28 -38.92 20.37
C GLY A 148 -10.27 -37.89 20.87
N ILE A 149 -10.78 -36.82 21.49
CA ILE A 149 -9.96 -35.67 21.88
C ILE A 149 -8.96 -35.96 23.01
N GLU A 150 -9.26 -36.94 23.86
CA GLU A 150 -8.37 -37.35 24.95
C GLU A 150 -7.15 -38.14 24.44
N ASP A 151 -7.30 -38.83 23.31
CA ASP A 151 -6.26 -39.68 22.72
C ASP A 151 -5.44 -38.96 21.64
N TYR A 152 -5.90 -37.79 21.18
CA TYR A 152 -5.18 -36.97 20.21
C TYR A 152 -3.97 -36.27 20.83
N ASN A 153 -2.80 -36.45 20.24
CA ASN A 153 -1.57 -35.81 20.67
C ASN A 153 -0.98 -34.92 19.56
N GLU A 154 -1.07 -33.60 19.73
CA GLU A 154 -0.58 -32.59 18.79
C GLU A 154 0.89 -32.80 18.36
N SER A 155 1.76 -33.31 19.24
CA SER A 155 3.19 -33.51 18.93
C SER A 155 3.46 -34.71 18.01
N ARG A 156 2.50 -35.63 17.89
CA ARG A 156 2.61 -36.86 17.10
C ARG A 156 1.65 -36.87 15.92
N ASP A 157 0.46 -36.32 16.12
CA ASP A 157 -0.70 -36.53 15.26
C ASP A 157 -1.02 -35.29 14.40
N SER A 158 -0.42 -34.11 14.68
CA SER A 158 -0.66 -32.87 13.93
C SER A 158 -0.07 -32.92 12.51
N HIS A 159 -0.89 -32.52 11.54
CA HIS A 159 -0.52 -32.27 10.14
C HIS A 159 0.10 -30.88 9.93
N GLY A 160 0.37 -30.14 11.01
CA GLY A 160 0.75 -28.73 11.00
C GLY A 160 -0.47 -27.82 11.20
N GLY A 161 -0.35 -26.55 10.82
CA GLY A 161 -1.39 -25.56 11.11
C GLY A 161 -1.33 -25.09 12.57
N SER A 162 -2.49 -25.01 13.23
CA SER A 162 -2.65 -24.46 14.58
C SER A 162 -3.33 -25.44 15.53
N ASP A 163 -3.73 -26.60 15.03
CA ASP A 163 -4.59 -27.54 15.75
C ASP A 163 -5.90 -26.87 16.21
N TYR A 164 -6.52 -26.11 15.30
CA TYR A 164 -7.65 -25.21 15.61
C TYR A 164 -8.77 -25.87 16.42
N ALA A 165 -9.20 -27.08 16.03
CA ALA A 165 -10.27 -27.80 16.71
C ALA A 165 -9.92 -28.17 18.16
N LEU A 166 -8.66 -28.54 18.43
CA LEU A 166 -8.17 -28.82 19.78
C LEU A 166 -8.15 -27.55 20.63
N LEU A 167 -7.67 -26.44 20.06
CA LEU A 167 -7.63 -25.15 20.75
C LEU A 167 -9.04 -24.62 21.10
N GLU A 168 -9.98 -24.67 20.15
CA GLU A 168 -11.35 -24.21 20.37
C GLU A 168 -12.09 -25.07 21.39
N TYR A 169 -11.85 -26.39 21.40
CA TYR A 169 -12.36 -27.26 22.46
C TYR A 169 -11.80 -26.88 23.83
N LYS A 170 -10.48 -26.79 23.96
CA LYS A 170 -9.80 -26.45 25.22
C LYS A 170 -10.19 -25.08 25.77
N GLN A 171 -10.38 -24.09 24.89
CA GLN A 171 -10.60 -22.70 25.29
C GLN A 171 -12.08 -22.34 25.42
N LYS A 172 -12.95 -22.92 24.59
CA LYS A 172 -14.35 -22.50 24.45
C LYS A 172 -15.35 -23.64 24.57
N GLY A 173 -14.89 -24.88 24.77
CA GLY A 173 -15.74 -26.08 24.80
C GLY A 173 -16.42 -26.39 23.47
N GLN A 174 -15.92 -25.82 22.36
CA GLN A 174 -16.48 -26.05 21.02
C GLN A 174 -16.17 -27.47 20.55
N SER A 175 -17.13 -28.16 19.95
CA SER A 175 -16.88 -29.53 19.49
C SER A 175 -15.92 -29.56 18.28
N PRO A 176 -15.16 -30.64 18.09
CA PRO A 176 -14.34 -30.84 16.89
C PRO A 176 -15.16 -30.75 15.58
N GLU A 177 -16.40 -31.26 15.57
CA GLU A 177 -17.31 -31.20 14.41
C GLU A 177 -17.75 -29.76 14.08
N GLU A 178 -18.00 -28.94 15.09
CA GLU A 178 -18.32 -27.52 14.89
C GLU A 178 -17.11 -26.76 14.32
N SER A 179 -15.91 -27.10 14.81
CA SER A 179 -14.65 -26.54 14.32
C SER A 179 -14.39 -26.93 12.86
N LEU A 180 -14.60 -28.21 12.52
CA LEU A 180 -14.49 -28.74 11.16
C LEU A 180 -15.42 -27.99 10.20
N LYS A 181 -16.71 -27.80 10.55
CA LYS A 181 -17.65 -27.05 9.72
C LYS A 181 -17.19 -25.61 9.46
N LYS A 182 -16.60 -24.94 10.45
CA LYS A 182 -16.07 -23.57 10.28
C LYS A 182 -14.87 -23.55 9.34
N LEU A 183 -13.97 -24.51 9.46
CA LEU A 183 -12.79 -24.64 8.59
C LEU A 183 -13.19 -24.96 7.14
N GLU A 184 -14.11 -25.90 6.93
CA GLU A 184 -14.63 -26.23 5.59
C GLU A 184 -15.33 -25.03 4.94
N LYS A 185 -16.11 -24.28 5.73
CA LYS A 185 -16.71 -23.02 5.26
C LYS A 185 -15.64 -22.00 4.88
N TYR A 186 -14.63 -21.81 5.71
CA TYR A 186 -13.52 -20.89 5.43
C TYR A 186 -12.76 -21.29 4.17
N LYS A 187 -12.49 -22.58 3.97
CA LYS A 187 -11.88 -23.11 2.74
C LYS A 187 -12.71 -22.79 1.50
N HIS A 188 -14.03 -23.00 1.56
CA HIS A 188 -14.92 -22.64 0.46
C HIS A 188 -14.95 -21.13 0.21
N GLU A 189 -14.88 -20.29 1.25
CA GLU A 189 -14.77 -18.84 1.08
C GLU A 189 -13.43 -18.46 0.40
N LEU A 190 -12.32 -19.12 0.77
CA LEU A 190 -11.02 -18.94 0.12
C LEU A 190 -11.07 -19.30 -1.38
N ASP A 191 -11.77 -20.37 -1.77
CA ASP A 191 -11.93 -20.83 -3.18
C ASP A 191 -12.52 -19.75 -4.09
N THR A 192 -13.26 -18.80 -3.51
CA THR A 192 -13.89 -17.72 -4.26
C THR A 192 -13.00 -16.49 -4.43
N VAL A 193 -11.93 -16.34 -3.63
CA VAL A 193 -11.08 -15.14 -3.65
C VAL A 193 -10.21 -15.12 -4.88
N LYS A 194 -10.22 -14.00 -5.59
CA LYS A 194 -9.39 -13.76 -6.78
C LYS A 194 -8.52 -12.54 -6.59
N TYR A 195 -7.35 -12.57 -7.23
CA TYR A 195 -6.47 -11.41 -7.28
C TYR A 195 -7.18 -10.22 -7.93
N GLU A 196 -7.30 -9.13 -7.17
CA GLU A 196 -7.67 -7.83 -7.69
C GLU A 196 -6.52 -6.83 -7.51
N PRO A 197 -6.16 -6.04 -8.54
CA PRO A 197 -5.23 -4.93 -8.38
C PRO A 197 -5.71 -3.94 -7.31
N PRO A 198 -4.79 -3.23 -6.61
CA PRO A 198 -5.17 -2.28 -5.59
C PRO A 198 -6.03 -1.15 -6.15
N LYS A 199 -7.13 -0.86 -5.44
CA LYS A 199 -8.02 0.26 -5.74
C LYS A 199 -7.28 1.58 -5.45
N ALA A 200 -7.54 2.59 -6.29
CA ALA A 200 -7.04 3.93 -6.02
C ALA A 200 -7.77 4.51 -4.80
N GLN A 201 -7.01 4.95 -3.80
CA GLN A 201 -7.50 5.63 -2.62
C GLN A 201 -6.89 7.01 -2.51
N LYS A 202 -7.47 7.92 -1.71
CA LYS A 202 -6.83 9.22 -1.44
C LYS A 202 -5.49 8.98 -0.75
N VAL A 203 -4.48 9.80 -1.06
CA VAL A 203 -3.23 9.83 -0.29
C VAL A 203 -3.56 10.11 1.16
N ASP A 204 -3.13 9.21 2.05
CA ASP A 204 -3.39 9.25 3.50
C ASP A 204 -2.06 9.42 4.26
N LEU A 205 -1.36 10.51 3.93
CA LEU A 205 -0.25 11.05 4.70
C LEU A 205 -0.80 12.15 5.60
N HIS A 206 -0.60 12.05 6.90
CA HIS A 206 -1.05 13.05 7.87
C HIS A 206 -0.07 13.23 9.01
N THR A 207 -0.20 14.35 9.74
CA THR A 207 0.54 14.54 10.99
C THR A 207 -0.22 13.91 12.16
N ILE A 208 0.51 13.27 13.08
CA ILE A 208 -0.03 12.68 14.33
C ILE A 208 0.56 13.34 15.60
N GLY A 209 1.32 14.42 15.44
CA GLY A 209 2.01 15.11 16.53
C GLY A 209 3.13 16.00 15.99
N SER A 210 3.77 16.77 16.87
CA SER A 210 4.84 17.71 16.51
C SER A 210 5.99 17.00 15.79
N GLY A 211 6.04 17.15 14.46
CA GLY A 211 7.11 16.60 13.62
C GLY A 211 6.98 15.13 13.24
N VAL A 212 5.83 14.49 13.50
CA VAL A 212 5.60 13.09 13.10
C VAL A 212 4.56 13.01 12.00
N LEU A 213 4.94 12.37 10.88
CA LEU A 213 4.07 12.03 9.77
C LEU A 213 3.72 10.55 9.81
N GLU A 214 2.46 10.22 9.59
CA GLU A 214 1.94 8.86 9.48
C GLU A 214 1.38 8.64 8.08
N LEU A 215 1.76 7.51 7.46
CA LEU A 215 1.27 7.08 6.16
C LEU A 215 0.59 5.71 6.26
N SER A 216 -0.64 5.61 5.77
CA SER A 216 -1.30 4.31 5.61
C SER A 216 -0.67 3.52 4.44
N THR A 217 -0.22 2.30 4.74
CA THR A 217 0.41 1.37 3.78
C THR A 217 -0.34 0.05 3.63
N ALA A 218 -1.59 0.00 4.11
CA ALA A 218 -2.40 -1.22 4.07
C ALA A 218 -2.69 -1.67 2.63
N ARG A 219 -2.60 -2.99 2.42
CA ARG A 219 -2.98 -3.65 1.17
C ARG A 219 -3.95 -4.79 1.49
N ASN A 220 -5.24 -4.55 1.23
CA ASN A 220 -6.29 -5.54 1.43
C ASN A 220 -6.52 -6.33 0.13
N TYR A 221 -6.43 -7.66 0.20
CA TYR A 221 -6.72 -8.59 -0.91
C TYR A 221 -8.13 -9.19 -0.85
N ASN A 222 -8.94 -8.77 0.14
CA ASN A 222 -10.27 -9.29 0.43
C ASN A 222 -10.27 -10.79 0.73
N PHE A 223 -9.24 -11.30 1.40
CA PHE A 223 -9.30 -12.64 1.97
C PHE A 223 -10.42 -12.69 3.04
N PRO A 224 -11.17 -13.81 3.15
CA PRO A 224 -12.13 -14.00 4.22
C PRO A 224 -11.42 -13.86 5.57
N LYS A 225 -12.19 -13.45 6.59
CA LYS A 225 -11.68 -13.39 7.95
C LYS A 225 -11.19 -14.79 8.33
N GLY A 226 -9.93 -14.86 8.75
CA GLY A 226 -9.29 -16.12 9.06
C GLY A 226 -9.95 -16.90 10.18
N VAL A 227 -9.79 -18.22 10.12
CA VAL A 227 -10.15 -19.16 11.18
C VAL A 227 -8.89 -19.94 11.56
N GLY A 228 -8.68 -20.21 12.85
CA GLY A 228 -7.50 -20.92 13.34
C GLY A 228 -6.19 -20.28 12.91
N SER A 229 -5.32 -21.06 12.25
CA SER A 229 -4.02 -20.62 11.72
C SER A 229 -4.09 -19.40 10.81
N ALA A 230 -5.27 -19.11 10.26
CA ALA A 230 -5.50 -17.99 9.37
C ALA A 230 -6.01 -16.72 10.08
N ASP A 231 -6.37 -16.74 11.37
CA ASP A 231 -6.94 -15.56 12.06
C ASP A 231 -5.95 -14.38 12.18
N HIS A 232 -4.65 -14.65 12.01
CA HIS A 232 -3.59 -13.62 11.94
C HIS A 232 -3.43 -12.95 10.57
N VAL A 233 -4.35 -13.17 9.63
CA VAL A 233 -4.14 -12.82 8.22
C VAL A 233 -4.67 -11.44 7.86
N ASP A 234 -5.33 -10.75 8.77
CA ASP A 234 -5.78 -9.38 8.52
C ASP A 234 -4.75 -8.33 8.96
N ASP A 235 -3.95 -7.90 7.99
CA ASP A 235 -3.03 -6.77 8.02
C ASP A 235 -3.85 -5.45 7.89
N THR A 236 -4.88 -5.27 8.73
CA THR A 236 -5.67 -4.04 8.77
C THR A 236 -4.97 -2.98 9.62
N LYS A 237 -4.45 -1.96 8.91
CA LYS A 237 -3.63 -0.82 9.36
C LYS A 237 -2.16 -1.13 9.65
N LYS A 238 -1.38 -1.33 8.58
CA LYS A 238 0.05 -0.95 8.61
C LYS A 238 0.18 0.53 8.33
N THR A 239 0.31 1.33 9.38
CA THR A 239 0.81 2.69 9.25
C THR A 239 2.32 2.68 9.40
N ILE A 240 2.98 3.61 8.71
CA ILE A 240 4.41 3.86 8.88
C ILE A 240 4.55 5.30 9.33
N GLN A 241 5.35 5.50 10.36
CA GLN A 241 5.65 6.81 10.89
C GLN A 241 7.03 7.27 10.41
N PHE A 242 7.14 8.57 10.18
CA PHE A 242 8.35 9.25 9.75
C PHE A 242 8.56 10.50 10.60
N THR A 243 9.76 10.63 11.15
CA THR A 243 10.16 11.77 11.99
C THR A 243 11.28 12.60 11.38
N ASN A 244 11.86 12.15 10.27
CA ASN A 244 12.97 12.80 9.59
C ASN A 244 12.77 12.84 8.06
N THR A 245 13.59 13.66 7.41
CA THR A 245 13.66 13.80 5.95
C THR A 245 14.89 13.10 5.39
N TYR A 246 14.69 12.34 4.33
CA TYR A 246 15.79 11.77 3.55
C TYR A 246 16.17 12.73 2.43
N GLN A 247 17.28 13.45 2.62
CA GLN A 247 17.76 14.45 1.68
C GLN A 247 18.18 13.82 0.34
N PRO A 248 18.15 14.57 -0.79
CA PRO A 248 18.39 13.97 -2.10
C PRO A 248 19.81 13.39 -2.23
N LYS A 249 19.92 12.07 -2.40
CA LYS A 249 21.18 11.32 -2.48
C LYS A 249 21.20 10.42 -3.71
N GLU A 250 22.37 10.23 -4.29
CA GLU A 250 22.52 9.37 -5.46
C GLU A 250 22.70 7.90 -5.04
N ILE A 251 21.85 7.04 -5.58
CA ILE A 251 21.96 5.58 -5.48
C ILE A 251 21.82 5.02 -6.89
N LYS A 252 22.84 4.31 -7.37
CA LYS A 252 22.86 3.70 -8.71
C LYS A 252 22.56 4.69 -9.85
N GLY A 253 23.16 5.88 -9.80
CA GLY A 253 22.95 6.93 -10.82
C GLY A 253 21.54 7.51 -10.83
N LYS A 254 20.71 7.24 -9.80
CA LYS A 254 19.40 7.85 -9.60
C LYS A 254 19.41 8.65 -8.30
N ARG A 255 18.89 9.88 -8.35
CA ARG A 255 18.73 10.73 -7.16
C ARG A 255 17.43 10.36 -6.45
N LEU A 256 17.54 9.88 -5.20
CA LEU A 256 16.41 9.50 -4.35
C LEU A 256 16.24 10.50 -3.22
N ALA A 257 14.98 10.83 -2.90
CA ALA A 257 14.63 11.73 -1.80
C ALA A 257 13.29 11.30 -1.18
N GLY A 258 13.07 11.66 0.10
CA GLY A 258 11.81 11.33 0.76
C GLY A 258 11.82 11.50 2.28
N LEU A 259 11.20 10.56 3.00
CA LEU A 259 11.11 10.56 4.47
C LEU A 259 11.71 9.29 5.06
N ASN A 260 12.12 9.39 6.31
CA ASN A 260 12.64 8.29 7.11
C ASN A 260 12.43 8.54 8.61
N ASN A 261 12.93 7.64 9.46
CA ASN A 261 12.91 7.84 10.89
C ASN A 261 14.23 8.41 11.42
N PHE A 262 14.15 9.11 12.53
CA PHE A 262 15.31 9.45 13.34
C PHE A 262 15.56 8.36 14.38
N TYR A 263 16.83 8.01 14.65
CA TYR A 263 17.21 7.14 15.76
C TYR A 263 18.24 7.87 16.61
N GLU A 264 17.90 8.18 17.86
CA GLU A 264 18.73 9.01 18.75
C GLU A 264 20.11 8.40 19.07
N ASN A 265 20.29 7.10 18.82
CA ASN A 265 21.52 6.35 19.10
C ASN A 265 22.39 6.06 17.86
N THR A 266 22.10 6.67 16.72
CA THR A 266 22.98 6.60 15.54
C THR A 266 23.69 7.94 15.38
N GLU A 267 25.02 7.94 15.28
CA GLU A 267 25.84 9.14 14.96
C GLU A 267 25.55 9.74 13.57
N GLU A 268 24.58 9.16 12.85
CA GLU A 268 24.22 9.54 11.50
C GLU A 268 23.01 10.47 11.51
N ASP A 269 23.26 11.75 11.20
CA ASP A 269 22.24 12.76 10.92
C ASP A 269 21.27 12.36 9.78
N GLU A 270 21.59 11.30 9.03
CA GLU A 270 20.84 10.82 7.88
C GLU A 270 19.58 10.02 8.23
N GLY A 271 19.42 9.56 9.49
CA GLY A 271 18.27 8.79 9.98
C GLY A 271 18.16 7.35 9.44
N THR A 272 17.27 6.56 10.03
CA THR A 272 17.16 5.10 9.83
C THR A 272 15.85 4.66 9.22
N SER A 273 15.77 3.36 8.89
CA SER A 273 14.57 2.73 8.35
C SER A 273 13.37 2.80 9.32
N PRO A 274 12.13 2.73 8.81
CA PRO A 274 11.72 2.60 7.42
C PRO A 274 11.91 3.90 6.61
N TYR A 275 12.14 3.73 5.31
CA TYR A 275 12.24 4.82 4.33
C TYR A 275 11.01 4.82 3.43
N ILE A 276 10.57 6.01 3.02
CA ILE A 276 9.75 6.20 1.83
C ILE A 276 10.44 7.17 0.89
N VAL A 277 10.89 6.70 -0.27
CA VAL A 277 11.67 7.49 -1.22
C VAL A 277 11.15 7.38 -2.63
N THR A 278 11.40 8.42 -3.44
CA THR A 278 11.10 8.42 -4.88
C THR A 278 12.28 8.98 -5.66
N ILE A 279 12.32 8.71 -6.97
CA ILE A 279 13.29 9.32 -7.88
C ILE A 279 12.91 10.79 -8.09
N VAL A 280 13.88 11.66 -7.92
CA VAL A 280 13.73 13.11 -8.07
C VAL A 280 14.68 13.68 -9.13
N ASP A 281 14.28 14.81 -9.71
CA ASP A 281 15.08 15.55 -10.67
C ASP A 281 16.23 16.28 -9.95
N ASP A 282 17.33 16.57 -10.66
CA ASP A 282 18.52 17.23 -10.08
C ASP A 282 18.27 18.64 -9.53
N LYS A 283 17.17 19.28 -9.94
CA LYS A 283 16.74 20.57 -9.39
C LYS A 283 16.33 20.47 -7.92
N ILE A 284 15.93 19.29 -7.44
CA ILE A 284 15.55 19.08 -6.04
C ILE A 284 16.83 18.94 -5.21
N LYS A 285 17.07 19.95 -4.37
CA LYS A 285 18.25 20.05 -3.52
C LYS A 285 17.95 19.74 -2.05
N LYS A 286 16.70 19.89 -1.64
CA LYS A 286 16.31 19.75 -0.23
C LYS A 286 14.92 19.16 -0.06
N VAL A 287 14.76 18.32 0.95
CA VAL A 287 13.45 17.85 1.44
C VAL A 287 13.10 18.62 2.71
N ALA A 288 11.87 19.12 2.77
CA ALA A 288 11.27 19.67 3.97
C ALA A 288 10.18 18.72 4.49
N LEU A 289 9.99 18.70 5.80
CA LEU A 289 8.92 17.94 6.42
C LEU A 289 7.57 18.64 6.17
N ASP A 290 6.56 17.86 5.78
CA ASP A 290 5.19 18.33 5.70
C ASP A 290 4.66 18.72 7.09
N LYS A 291 3.83 19.75 7.15
CA LYS A 291 3.23 20.32 8.37
C LYS A 291 1.73 20.17 8.35
N GLY A 292 1.10 20.17 9.52
CA GLY A 292 -0.35 20.04 9.64
C GLY A 292 -1.16 21.11 8.90
N GLY A 293 -0.61 22.31 8.74
CA GLY A 293 -1.24 23.39 7.97
C GLY A 293 -1.04 23.32 6.45
N ASP A 294 -0.19 22.41 5.96
CA ASP A 294 0.06 22.30 4.52
C ASP A 294 -1.19 21.73 3.82
N PRO A 295 -1.59 22.25 2.64
CA PRO A 295 -2.80 21.81 1.96
C PRO A 295 -2.82 20.30 1.65
N ALA A 296 -1.67 19.71 1.34
CA ALA A 296 -1.53 18.28 1.09
C ALA A 296 -1.83 17.40 2.32
N ILE A 297 -1.74 17.96 3.53
CA ILE A 297 -1.89 17.26 4.82
C ILE A 297 -3.19 17.60 5.53
N LYS A 298 -3.62 18.87 5.46
CA LYS A 298 -4.67 19.48 6.29
C LYS A 298 -5.95 18.65 6.35
N ASP A 299 -6.40 18.12 5.21
CA ASP A 299 -7.67 17.38 5.14
C ASP A 299 -7.53 15.88 5.48
N ASN A 300 -6.32 15.40 5.77
CA ASN A 300 -6.08 14.04 6.26
C ASN A 300 -5.97 13.99 7.81
N GLN A 301 -6.12 15.11 8.51
CA GLN A 301 -6.10 15.11 9.97
C GLN A 301 -7.37 14.47 10.54
N LYS A 302 -7.21 13.49 11.43
CA LYS A 302 -8.35 12.89 12.17
C LYS A 302 -8.94 13.85 13.20
N PHE A 303 -8.18 14.86 13.63
CA PHE A 303 -8.65 15.87 14.58
C PHE A 303 -9.11 17.12 13.82
N LYS A 304 -10.40 17.17 13.50
CA LYS A 304 -11.05 18.48 13.42
C LYS A 304 -11.08 19.01 14.84
N HIS A 305 -10.27 20.01 15.16
CA HIS A 305 -10.56 20.84 16.32
C HIS A 305 -11.99 21.36 16.14
N GLU A 306 -12.92 20.92 16.99
CA GLU A 306 -14.15 21.66 17.21
C GLU A 306 -13.72 23.06 17.64
N LYS A 307 -14.03 24.05 16.80
CA LYS A 307 -13.77 25.44 17.13
C LYS A 307 -14.71 25.83 18.27
N GLY A 308 -14.13 26.03 19.46
CA GLY A 308 -14.62 26.95 20.50
C GLY A 308 -15.88 26.53 21.25
N SER A 309 -15.74 26.31 22.55
CA SER A 309 -16.64 26.91 23.54
C SER A 309 -15.94 28.11 24.17
#